data_AF-A0AAU6XI44-F1
#
_entry.id   AF-A0AAU6XI44-F1
#
_cell.length_a   1.000
_cell.length_b   1.000
_cell.length_c   1.000
_cell.angle_alpha   90.00
_cell.angle_beta   90.00
_cell.angle_gamma   90.00
#
_symmetry.space_group_name_H-M   'P 1'
#
loop_
_entity.id
_entity.type
_entity.pdbx_description
1 polymer ?
#
loop_
_entity_poly.entity_id
_entity_poly.type
_entity_poly.pdbx_seq_one_letter_code
_entity_poly.pdbx_strand_id
1 'polypeptide(L)'
;MRAAAVAVALAGALALTACTDGGSDGGSGGGSGGGGGKASAAPSASASAETGGSDGSGGSGGGSPSADADLEGSWLATTDGQAVALMVNGGKAALFATGGTVCSGTAGEASGTRTIRLKCTAGGDDRSTGTVESVDDTSLRVTWEGGVGAETYTRSEGGSLPPGLPTEGLGS
;
A
#
# COMPACT_ATOMS: atom_id res chain seq x y z
N MET A 1 36.50 -36.37 -28.95
CA MET A 1 35.07 -36.15 -29.28
C MET A 1 34.96 -34.79 -29.97
N ARG A 2 34.21 -34.72 -31.07
CA ARG A 2 34.12 -33.54 -31.95
C ARG A 2 33.22 -32.48 -31.31
N ALA A 3 33.66 -31.21 -31.40
CA ALA A 3 32.97 -30.04 -30.89
C ALA A 3 31.68 -29.72 -31.66
N ALA A 4 30.69 -29.14 -30.96
CA ALA A 4 29.62 -28.37 -31.57
C ALA A 4 29.20 -27.25 -30.60
N ALA A 5 29.65 -26.04 -30.89
CA ALA A 5 29.10 -24.80 -30.35
C ALA A 5 27.84 -24.45 -31.16
N VAL A 6 26.77 -24.05 -30.50
CA VAL A 6 25.58 -23.47 -31.17
C VAL A 6 25.30 -22.11 -30.54
N ALA A 7 25.33 -21.10 -31.39
CA ALA A 7 25.19 -19.69 -31.06
C ALA A 7 23.73 -19.25 -30.92
N VAL A 8 23.56 -18.17 -30.14
CA VAL A 8 22.32 -17.46 -29.82
C VAL A 8 21.92 -16.53 -30.97
N ALA A 9 20.64 -16.43 -31.29
CA ALA A 9 20.07 -15.31 -32.04
C ALA A 9 18.61 -15.04 -31.59
N LEU A 10 18.41 -13.99 -30.79
CA LEU A 10 17.11 -13.41 -30.47
C LEU A 10 16.96 -12.11 -31.26
N ALA A 11 16.06 -12.11 -32.25
CA ALA A 11 15.72 -10.92 -33.03
C ALA A 11 14.58 -10.18 -32.32
N GLY A 12 14.87 -8.98 -31.80
CA GLY A 12 13.88 -8.04 -31.28
C GLY A 12 13.68 -6.88 -32.25
N ALA A 13 12.47 -6.70 -32.75
CA ALA A 13 12.06 -5.51 -33.47
C ALA A 13 11.11 -4.69 -32.57
N LEU A 14 11.63 -3.60 -31.97
CA LEU A 14 10.79 -2.58 -31.35
C LEU A 14 10.39 -1.58 -32.43
N ALA A 15 9.10 -1.57 -32.80
CA ALA A 15 8.52 -0.48 -33.57
C ALA A 15 8.28 0.72 -32.64
N LEU A 16 9.14 1.73 -32.70
CA LEU A 16 8.88 3.05 -32.10
C LEU A 16 7.92 3.82 -33.02
N THR A 17 6.63 3.79 -32.72
CA THR A 17 5.67 4.67 -33.40
C THR A 17 5.57 5.99 -32.65
N ALA A 18 6.32 6.95 -33.17
CA ALA A 18 5.98 8.35 -33.39
C ALA A 18 5.53 9.22 -32.20
N CYS A 19 6.47 10.08 -31.78
CA CYS A 19 6.17 11.46 -31.44
C CYS A 19 5.39 12.13 -32.59
N THR A 20 4.32 12.86 -32.29
CA THR A 20 3.81 13.90 -33.19
C THR A 20 3.68 15.20 -32.40
N ASP A 21 4.72 16.01 -32.55
CA ASP A 21 4.71 17.45 -32.37
C ASP A 21 4.17 18.11 -33.65
N GLY A 22 3.35 19.15 -33.49
CA GLY A 22 2.89 20.07 -34.55
C GLY A 22 1.56 19.67 -35.21
N GLY A 23 0.58 20.55 -35.44
CA GLY A 23 0.49 22.00 -35.32
C GLY A 23 -0.46 22.53 -36.41
N SER A 24 -1.46 23.33 -36.00
CA SER A 24 -2.27 24.32 -36.78
C SER A 24 -3.15 23.77 -37.94
N ASP A 25 -4.32 24.29 -38.34
CA ASP A 25 -5.09 25.55 -38.27
C ASP A 25 -6.60 25.14 -38.38
N GLY A 26 -7.66 25.89 -38.08
CA GLY A 26 -7.97 27.28 -37.77
C GLY A 26 -9.51 27.43 -37.84
N GLY A 27 -10.10 28.45 -37.21
CA GLY A 27 -11.55 28.73 -37.36
C GLY A 27 -12.16 29.58 -36.25
N SER A 28 -12.35 30.86 -36.54
CA SER A 28 -12.65 32.00 -35.66
C SER A 28 -14.00 32.05 -34.94
N GLY A 29 -13.98 32.78 -33.80
CA GLY A 29 -15.10 33.44 -33.13
C GLY A 29 -14.85 33.41 -31.62
N GLY A 30 -14.43 34.46 -30.90
CA GLY A 30 -14.78 35.86 -30.97
C GLY A 30 -15.44 36.22 -29.62
N GLY A 31 -14.72 36.87 -28.70
CA GLY A 31 -15.34 37.47 -27.50
C GLY A 31 -14.54 37.47 -26.20
N SER A 32 -13.88 38.61 -25.94
CA SER A 32 -13.75 39.29 -24.64
C SER A 32 -13.08 38.60 -23.43
N GLY A 33 -11.83 39.00 -23.18
CA GLY A 33 -11.45 39.82 -22.01
C GLY A 33 -11.49 39.20 -20.60
N GLY A 34 -10.31 39.20 -19.96
CA GLY A 34 -10.20 39.59 -18.55
C GLY A 34 -9.80 38.52 -17.53
N GLY A 35 -8.60 38.69 -16.96
CA GLY A 35 -8.34 38.45 -15.54
C GLY A 35 -8.16 37.01 -15.07
N GLY A 36 -6.91 36.61 -14.85
CA GLY A 36 -6.58 35.36 -14.18
C GLY A 36 -7.10 35.32 -12.73
N GLY A 37 -7.91 34.31 -12.44
CA GLY A 37 -8.22 33.83 -11.11
C GLY A 37 -8.22 32.30 -11.13
N LYS A 38 -7.10 31.68 -10.75
CA LYS A 38 -7.05 30.22 -10.58
C LYS A 38 -7.70 29.87 -9.23
N ALA A 39 -9.02 29.71 -9.24
CA ALA A 39 -9.71 28.88 -8.27
C ALA A 39 -9.83 27.49 -8.90
N SER A 40 -9.08 26.51 -8.40
CA SER A 40 -9.25 25.11 -8.79
C SER A 40 -9.69 24.31 -7.57
N ALA A 41 -10.78 23.58 -7.78
CA ALA A 41 -11.67 23.02 -6.80
C ALA A 41 -11.04 21.91 -5.94
N ALA A 42 -11.33 21.94 -4.65
CA ALA A 42 -11.26 20.77 -3.78
C ALA A 42 -12.46 19.85 -4.09
N PRO A 43 -12.30 18.51 -4.16
CA PRO A 43 -13.46 17.63 -4.21
C PRO A 43 -14.09 17.57 -2.81
N SER A 44 -15.28 18.18 -2.66
CA SER A 44 -16.20 17.85 -1.58
C SER A 44 -16.94 16.57 -1.95
N ALA A 45 -16.68 15.48 -1.24
CA ALA A 45 -17.56 14.32 -1.22
C ALA A 45 -18.34 14.32 0.09
N SER A 46 -19.47 15.02 0.09
CA SER A 46 -20.55 14.77 1.04
C SER A 46 -21.32 13.55 0.55
N ALA A 47 -21.34 12.48 1.33
CA ALA A 47 -22.34 11.44 1.21
C ALA A 47 -22.88 11.17 2.62
N SER A 48 -23.96 11.88 2.97
CA SER A 48 -24.87 11.46 4.03
C SER A 48 -25.60 10.21 3.52
N ALA A 49 -25.53 9.12 4.26
CA ALA A 49 -26.49 8.03 4.17
C ALA A 49 -27.09 7.82 5.56
N GLU A 50 -28.42 7.99 5.58
CA GLU A 50 -29.32 8.02 6.71
C GLU A 50 -29.34 6.71 7.51
N THR A 51 -29.64 6.86 8.80
CA THR A 51 -30.07 5.83 9.74
C THR A 51 -31.28 5.02 9.26
N GLY A 52 -31.15 3.70 9.30
CA GLY A 52 -32.21 2.70 9.43
C GLY A 52 -31.49 1.39 9.77
N GLY A 53 -31.87 0.54 10.70
CA GLY A 53 -33.11 0.26 11.40
C GLY A 53 -32.96 -1.21 11.83
N SER A 54 -33.41 -1.53 13.03
CA SER A 54 -33.03 -2.72 13.80
C SER A 54 -33.44 -4.09 13.22
N ASP A 55 -32.78 -5.11 13.78
CA ASP A 55 -33.20 -6.50 14.01
C ASP A 55 -33.57 -7.39 12.82
N GLY A 56 -32.68 -8.38 12.56
CA GLY A 56 -32.93 -9.47 11.63
C GLY A 56 -31.94 -10.62 11.79
N SER A 57 -32.37 -11.62 12.56
CA SER A 57 -31.71 -12.91 12.79
C SER A 57 -31.31 -13.66 11.50
N GLY A 58 -30.16 -14.36 11.57
CA GLY A 58 -29.91 -15.59 10.82
C GLY A 58 -29.07 -15.47 9.55
N GLY A 59 -27.80 -15.86 9.64
CA GLY A 59 -26.98 -16.11 8.45
C GLY A 59 -25.52 -16.42 8.79
N SER A 60 -25.21 -17.71 9.00
CA SER A 60 -23.81 -18.19 8.93
C SER A 60 -23.32 -18.04 7.50
N GLY A 61 -22.67 -16.91 7.20
CA GLY A 61 -22.01 -16.65 5.94
C GLY A 61 -20.61 -16.09 6.23
N GLY A 62 -19.59 -16.71 5.66
CA GLY A 62 -18.19 -16.29 5.83
C GLY A 62 -18.00 -14.82 5.44
N GLY A 63 -17.99 -13.93 6.43
CA GLY A 63 -17.56 -12.55 6.25
C GLY A 63 -16.06 -12.55 5.99
N SER A 64 -15.63 -11.74 5.01
CA SER A 64 -14.22 -11.34 4.96
C SER A 64 -13.88 -10.70 6.30
N PRO A 65 -12.71 -10.99 6.90
CA PRO A 65 -12.33 -10.32 8.13
C PRO A 65 -12.32 -8.81 7.87
N SER A 66 -13.18 -8.08 8.55
CA SER A 66 -13.04 -6.62 8.64
C SER A 66 -11.91 -6.36 9.63
N ALA A 67 -10.95 -5.52 9.25
CA ALA A 67 -10.01 -5.02 10.22
C ALA A 67 -10.77 -4.20 11.27
N ASP A 68 -10.39 -4.33 12.53
CA ASP A 68 -10.76 -3.36 13.57
C ASP A 68 -10.39 -1.96 13.09
N ALA A 69 -11.26 -0.97 13.35
CA ALA A 69 -11.00 0.42 12.98
C ALA A 69 -9.65 0.93 13.51
N ASP A 70 -9.21 0.41 14.66
CA ASP A 70 -7.93 0.76 15.29
C ASP A 70 -6.72 0.34 14.43
N LEU A 71 -6.85 -0.78 13.69
CA LEU A 71 -5.76 -1.31 12.85
C LEU A 71 -5.64 -0.59 11.51
N GLU A 72 -6.70 0.06 11.04
CA GLU A 72 -6.68 0.76 9.75
C GLU A 72 -5.64 1.86 9.74
N GLY A 73 -4.83 1.94 8.69
CA GLY A 73 -3.81 2.98 8.55
C GLY A 73 -2.52 2.51 7.90
N SER A 74 -1.55 3.41 7.89
CA SER A 74 -0.17 3.14 7.48
C SER A 74 0.71 3.14 8.72
N TRP A 75 1.54 2.11 8.83
CA TRP A 75 2.33 1.78 10.01
C TRP A 75 3.77 1.59 9.57
N LEU A 76 4.71 2.20 10.29
CA LEU A 76 6.12 2.25 9.91
C LEU A 76 6.98 1.78 11.07
N ALA A 77 7.97 0.93 10.79
CA ALA A 77 8.94 0.44 11.77
C ALA A 77 10.36 0.46 11.18
N THR A 78 11.36 0.37 12.05
CA THR A 78 12.73 0.02 11.67
C THR A 78 13.16 -1.20 12.45
N THR A 79 13.52 -2.26 11.74
CA THR A 79 13.92 -3.56 12.33
C THR A 79 15.16 -4.06 11.61
N ASP A 80 16.20 -4.41 12.36
CA ASP A 80 17.49 -4.86 11.81
C ASP A 80 18.08 -3.92 10.74
N GLY A 81 17.88 -2.61 10.92
CA GLY A 81 18.34 -1.57 9.97
C GLY A 81 17.50 -1.45 8.69
N GLN A 82 16.41 -2.21 8.56
CA GLN A 82 15.48 -2.14 7.45
C GLN A 82 14.27 -1.28 7.81
N ALA A 83 13.86 -0.39 6.90
CA ALA A 83 12.56 0.26 7.01
C ALA A 83 11.47 -0.75 6.63
N VAL A 84 10.41 -0.80 7.42
CA VAL A 84 9.25 -1.66 7.21
C VAL A 84 8.01 -0.80 7.17
N ALA A 85 7.21 -0.96 6.12
CA ALA A 85 5.92 -0.29 5.97
C ALA A 85 4.81 -1.34 5.89
N LEU A 86 3.87 -1.28 6.83
CA LEU A 86 2.65 -2.08 6.87
C LEU A 86 1.45 -1.15 6.61
N MET A 87 0.61 -1.51 5.66
CA MET A 87 -0.62 -0.80 5.34
C MET A 87 -1.81 -1.72 5.60
N VAL A 88 -2.83 -1.21 6.29
CA VAL A 88 -4.08 -1.92 6.57
C VAL A 88 -5.26 -1.05 6.12
N ASN A 89 -6.14 -1.62 5.32
CA ASN A 89 -7.34 -0.93 4.83
C ASN A 89 -8.46 -1.93 4.57
N GLY A 90 -9.62 -1.75 5.22
CA GLY A 90 -10.81 -2.57 4.96
C GLY A 90 -10.55 -4.08 5.03
N GLY A 91 -9.77 -4.53 6.02
CA GLY A 91 -9.42 -5.94 6.21
C GLY A 91 -8.27 -6.47 5.33
N LYS A 92 -7.75 -5.67 4.40
CA LYS A 92 -6.57 -6.01 3.60
C LYS A 92 -5.31 -5.47 4.24
N ALA A 93 -4.20 -6.18 4.02
CA ALA A 93 -2.90 -5.78 4.48
C ALA A 93 -1.83 -5.93 3.40
N ALA A 94 -0.87 -4.99 3.36
CA ALA A 94 0.32 -5.07 2.53
C ALA A 94 1.55 -4.66 3.34
N LEU A 95 2.67 -5.33 3.14
CA LEU A 95 3.92 -5.06 3.84
C LEU A 95 5.07 -4.94 2.86
N PHE A 96 5.94 -3.97 3.09
CA PHE A 96 7.16 -3.73 2.31
C PHE A 96 8.33 -3.54 3.26
N ALA A 97 9.48 -4.14 2.96
CA ALA A 97 10.73 -3.84 3.65
C ALA A 97 11.82 -3.45 2.65
N THR A 98 12.73 -2.54 3.04
CA THR A 98 13.84 -2.10 2.16
C THR A 98 14.81 -3.21 1.77
N GLY A 99 14.73 -4.39 2.41
CA GLY A 99 15.42 -5.62 1.99
C GLY A 99 14.84 -6.35 0.78
N GLY A 100 13.81 -5.80 0.14
CA GLY A 100 13.16 -6.40 -1.05
C GLY A 100 11.97 -7.30 -0.73
N THR A 101 11.58 -7.41 0.54
CA THR A 101 10.37 -8.13 0.95
C THR A 101 9.12 -7.35 0.53
N VAL A 102 8.22 -8.02 -0.20
CA VAL A 102 6.89 -7.52 -0.52
C VAL A 102 5.87 -8.59 -0.15
N CYS A 103 4.90 -8.23 0.68
CA CYS A 103 3.87 -9.14 1.15
C CYS A 103 2.47 -8.55 0.98
N SER A 104 1.49 -9.43 0.78
CA SER A 104 0.08 -9.05 0.68
C SER A 104 -0.82 -10.07 1.36
N GLY A 105 -1.95 -9.62 1.89
CA GLY A 105 -2.92 -10.50 2.53
C GLY A 105 -3.99 -9.73 3.29
N THR A 106 -4.27 -10.15 4.52
CA THR A 106 -5.40 -9.67 5.32
C THR A 106 -4.98 -9.33 6.75
N ALA A 107 -5.68 -8.38 7.35
CA ALA A 107 -5.62 -8.10 8.78
C ALA A 107 -7.05 -8.06 9.34
N GLY A 108 -7.25 -8.59 10.54
CA GLY A 108 -8.52 -8.52 11.23
C GLY A 108 -8.60 -9.43 12.44
N GLU A 109 -9.76 -9.44 13.08
CA GLU A 109 -9.98 -10.20 14.30
C GLU A 109 -10.63 -11.57 14.02
N ALA A 110 -10.13 -12.60 14.70
CA ALA A 110 -10.77 -13.90 14.77
C ALA A 110 -10.74 -14.40 16.22
N SER A 111 -11.92 -14.73 16.76
CA SER A 111 -12.07 -15.27 18.11
C SER A 111 -11.47 -14.38 19.21
N GLY A 112 -11.56 -13.05 19.08
CA GLY A 112 -11.02 -12.07 20.03
C GLY A 112 -9.52 -11.83 19.91
N THR A 113 -8.86 -12.42 18.90
CA THR A 113 -7.45 -12.21 18.61
C THR A 113 -7.29 -11.52 17.27
N ARG A 114 -6.66 -10.35 17.29
CA ARG A 114 -6.30 -9.57 16.10
C ARG A 114 -5.08 -10.19 15.44
N THR A 115 -5.18 -10.49 14.15
CA THR A 115 -4.15 -11.20 13.40
C THR A 115 -3.89 -10.55 12.04
N ILE A 116 -2.66 -10.70 11.57
CA ILE A 116 -2.20 -10.29 10.24
C ILE A 116 -1.68 -11.54 9.54
N ARG A 117 -2.21 -11.82 8.35
CA ARG A 117 -1.83 -12.98 7.52
C ARG A 117 -1.41 -12.49 6.15
N LEU A 118 -0.15 -12.69 5.82
CA LEU A 118 0.49 -12.21 4.61
C LEU A 118 1.15 -13.36 3.86
N LYS A 119 1.20 -13.20 2.54
CA LYS A 119 2.00 -14.01 1.65
C LYS A 119 3.08 -13.12 1.05
N CYS A 120 4.33 -13.50 1.23
CA CYS A 120 5.49 -12.73 0.79
C CYS A 120 6.06 -13.29 -0.51
N THR A 121 6.73 -12.42 -1.29
CA THR A 121 7.59 -12.85 -2.40
C THR A 121 8.77 -13.67 -1.87
N ALA A 122 9.36 -14.54 -2.71
CA ALA A 122 10.33 -15.55 -2.29
C ALA A 122 11.46 -14.98 -1.40
N GLY A 123 11.68 -15.62 -0.23
CA GLY A 123 12.74 -15.27 0.73
C GLY A 123 12.31 -14.37 1.89
N GLY A 124 11.02 -14.09 2.09
CA GLY A 124 10.51 -13.12 3.08
C GLY A 124 9.44 -13.62 4.03
N ASP A 125 9.45 -14.90 4.45
CA ASP A 125 8.37 -15.47 5.27
C ASP A 125 8.37 -15.02 6.74
N ASP A 126 9.36 -14.22 7.16
CA ASP A 126 9.52 -13.77 8.54
C ASP A 126 8.33 -12.95 9.06
N ARG A 127 7.55 -12.34 8.15
CA ARG A 127 6.35 -11.55 8.47
C ARG A 127 5.08 -12.14 7.83
N SER A 128 5.00 -13.46 7.74
CA SER A 128 3.85 -14.16 7.15
C SER A 128 2.63 -14.21 8.08
N THR A 129 2.82 -14.53 9.36
CA THR A 129 1.75 -14.56 10.36
C THR A 129 2.14 -13.70 11.55
N GLY A 130 1.30 -12.71 11.88
CA GLY A 130 1.50 -11.81 13.01
C GLY A 130 0.29 -11.77 13.93
N THR A 131 0.52 -11.74 15.24
CA THR A 131 -0.50 -11.47 16.26
C THR A 131 -0.35 -10.05 16.76
N VAL A 132 -1.44 -9.29 16.79
CA VAL A 132 -1.43 -7.93 17.32
C VAL A 132 -1.52 -8.00 18.84
N GLU A 133 -0.48 -7.52 19.51
CA GLU A 133 -0.37 -7.50 20.97
C GLU A 133 -1.06 -6.26 21.55
N SER A 134 -0.89 -5.12 20.88
CA SER A 134 -1.50 -3.85 21.26
C SER A 134 -1.62 -2.94 20.05
N VAL A 135 -2.66 -2.12 20.02
CA VAL A 135 -2.83 -1.06 19.02
C VAL A 135 -3.51 0.13 19.68
N ASP A 136 -3.00 1.31 19.38
CA ASP A 136 -3.58 2.60 19.75
C ASP A 136 -3.54 3.58 18.55
N ASP A 137 -3.77 4.86 18.81
CA ASP A 137 -3.80 5.90 17.78
C ASP A 137 -2.42 6.16 17.16
N THR A 138 -1.32 5.80 17.81
CA THR A 138 0.04 6.12 17.35
C THR A 138 0.95 4.91 17.22
N SER A 139 0.62 3.80 17.89
CA SER A 139 1.49 2.64 18.06
C SER A 139 0.75 1.35 17.74
N LEU A 140 1.45 0.43 17.08
CA LEU A 140 0.99 -0.92 16.80
C LEU A 140 2.12 -1.89 17.13
N ARG A 141 1.87 -2.87 18.00
CA ARG A 141 2.81 -3.93 18.33
C ARG A 141 2.33 -5.25 17.77
N VAL A 142 3.15 -5.88 16.95
CA VAL A 142 2.86 -7.19 16.32
C VAL A 142 3.94 -8.17 16.70
N THR A 143 3.56 -9.36 17.16
CA THR A 143 4.47 -10.50 17.29
C THR A 143 4.35 -11.37 16.05
N TRP A 144 5.40 -11.41 15.24
CA TRP A 144 5.49 -12.29 14.07
C TRP A 144 5.96 -13.70 14.48
N GLU A 145 5.36 -14.73 13.88
CA GLU A 145 5.75 -16.13 14.10
C GLU A 145 7.11 -16.49 13.46
N GLY A 146 7.57 -15.67 12.50
CA GLY A 146 8.87 -15.84 11.83
C GLY A 146 10.06 -15.29 12.62
N GLY A 147 11.20 -15.14 11.96
CA GLY A 147 12.47 -14.80 12.63
C GLY A 147 12.52 -13.41 13.29
N VAL A 148 11.60 -12.52 12.94
CA VAL A 148 11.55 -11.13 13.42
C VAL A 148 11.05 -11.02 14.88
N GLY A 149 10.14 -11.90 15.31
CA GLY A 149 9.51 -11.80 16.62
C GLY A 149 8.68 -10.52 16.78
N ALA A 150 8.84 -9.83 17.91
CA ALA A 150 8.04 -8.65 18.22
C ALA A 150 8.55 -7.39 17.52
N GLU A 151 7.67 -6.75 16.77
CA GLU A 151 7.93 -5.53 16.01
C GLU A 151 6.95 -4.44 16.43
N THR A 152 7.47 -3.24 16.69
CA THR A 152 6.67 -2.07 17.06
C THR A 152 6.68 -1.07 15.92
N TYR A 153 5.49 -0.71 15.49
CA TYR A 153 5.24 0.23 14.41
C TYR A 153 4.69 1.53 14.98
N THR A 154 5.05 2.63 14.34
CA THR A 154 4.46 3.95 14.55
C THR A 154 3.51 4.26 13.41
N ARG A 155 2.35 4.84 13.72
CA ARG A 155 1.42 5.31 12.70
C ARG A 155 2.07 6.42 11.87
N SER A 156 1.92 6.32 10.55
CA SER A 156 2.32 7.37 9.63
C SER A 156 1.21 8.42 9.58
N GLU A 157 1.44 9.55 10.24
CA GLU A 157 0.63 10.75 10.07
C GLU A 157 1.24 11.57 8.93
N GLY A 158 0.46 11.80 7.87
CA GLY A 158 0.92 12.32 6.58
C GLY A 158 2.03 13.38 6.68
N GLY A 159 3.26 12.97 6.31
CA GLY A 159 4.42 13.85 6.21
C GLY A 159 5.56 13.56 7.20
N SER A 160 5.31 12.82 8.29
CA SER A 160 6.36 12.46 9.27
C SER A 160 6.78 11.00 9.16
N LEU A 161 8.08 10.79 9.01
CA LEU A 161 8.73 9.48 9.05
C LEU A 161 9.12 9.16 10.51
N PRO A 162 8.91 7.92 11.01
CA PRO A 162 9.38 7.56 12.33
C PRO A 162 10.91 7.68 12.47
N PRO A 163 11.40 7.87 13.71
CA PRO A 163 12.83 7.94 13.96
C PRO A 163 13.52 6.63 13.59
N GLY A 164 14.78 6.72 13.15
CA GLY A 164 15.61 5.56 12.82
C GLY A 164 15.45 5.02 11.41
N LEU A 165 14.54 5.58 10.59
CA LEU A 165 14.46 5.22 9.19
C LEU A 165 15.77 5.60 8.45
N PRO A 166 16.30 4.70 7.60
CA PRO A 166 17.45 5.00 6.74
C PRO A 166 17.04 6.09 5.73
N THR A 167 17.43 7.32 6.00
CA THR A 167 17.16 8.50 5.14
C THR A 167 18.37 8.89 4.28
N GLU A 168 19.51 8.24 4.50
CA GLU A 168 20.71 8.43 3.69
C GLU A 168 20.43 8.01 2.23
N GLY A 169 20.63 8.93 1.29
CA GLY A 169 20.47 8.66 -0.15
C GLY A 169 19.12 9.01 -0.77
N LEU A 170 18.17 9.59 -0.02
CA LEU A 170 16.84 9.95 -0.54
C LEU A 170 16.81 11.23 -1.42
N GLY A 171 17.96 11.80 -1.77
CA GLY A 171 18.07 12.97 -2.64
C GLY A 171 17.76 14.31 -1.95
N SER A 172 18.49 15.36 -2.33
CA SER A 172 18.29 16.75 -1.91
C SER A 172 17.68 17.57 -3.03
#